data_AF-T1J5L2-F1
#
_entry.id   AF-T1J5L2-F1
#
_cell.length_a   1.000
_cell.length_b   1.000
_cell.length_c   1.000
_cell.angle_alpha   90.00
_cell.angle_beta   90.00
_cell.angle_gamma   90.00
#
_symmetry.space_group_name_H-M   'P 1'
#
loop_
_entity.id
_entity.type
_entity.pdbx_description
1 polymer ?
#
loop_
_entity_poly.entity_id
_entity_poly.type
_entity_poly.pdbx_seq_one_letter_code
_entity_poly.pdbx_strand_id
1 'polypeptide(L)'
;MLKTRSISILFVFVISVSAQSDSPLVKYLQGNGGSCLNEQLEKAVKNYGNCISDFLKKVQNMQKPNRRFDYDIDTKQLCTLDFSKCFSDMGNALKMCLTVETYKEYFDNHLKLAKGAQSYVCSDGGKPLQDFLDHGIQCFGEPKTKQGIQKCAQLFENFTDKYFKREFHLENACRDISKGAKCYVEATDSCEDKTARNFLRNVIVKSFHDTDCRDIIAEDIPGSSGSVSAFSFLVVTAGMLAFLINL
;
A
#
# COMPACT_ATOMS: atom_id res chain seq x y z
N MET A 1 7.53 -12.09 22.69
CA MET A 1 6.09 -11.98 22.33
C MET A 1 5.77 -10.87 21.31
N LEU A 2 6.73 -10.08 20.83
CA LEU A 2 6.50 -9.02 19.82
C LEU A 2 6.36 -9.54 18.36
N LYS A 3 6.86 -10.73 18.03
CA LYS A 3 6.93 -11.23 16.63
C LYS A 3 5.58 -11.52 15.96
N THR A 4 4.54 -11.93 16.70
CA THR A 4 3.27 -12.37 16.10
C THR A 4 2.24 -11.26 15.91
N ARG A 5 2.39 -10.09 16.55
CA ARG A 5 1.47 -8.95 16.36
C ARG A 5 1.83 -8.05 15.18
N SER A 6 3.06 -8.12 14.68
CA SER A 6 3.58 -7.14 13.72
C SER A 6 3.22 -7.40 12.26
N ILE A 7 2.76 -8.60 11.89
CA ILE A 7 2.56 -8.94 10.47
C ILE A 7 1.12 -8.58 10.01
N SER A 8 0.11 -8.53 10.92
CA SER A 8 -1.30 -8.14 10.61
C SER A 8 -1.49 -6.75 10.05
N ILE A 9 -0.40 -6.02 10.09
CA ILE A 9 -0.28 -4.60 9.87
C ILE A 9 -0.17 -4.32 8.37
N LEU A 10 0.36 -5.27 7.57
CA LEU A 10 0.71 -5.08 6.16
C LEU A 10 -0.51 -4.89 5.23
N PHE A 11 -1.69 -5.35 5.64
CA PHE A 11 -2.83 -5.50 4.72
C PHE A 11 -4.14 -4.83 5.16
N VAL A 12 -4.28 -4.44 6.44
CA VAL A 12 -5.51 -3.82 7.00
C VAL A 12 -5.81 -2.43 6.45
N PHE A 13 -4.83 -1.73 5.90
CA PHE A 13 -5.00 -0.32 5.49
C PHE A 13 -5.36 -0.08 4.02
N VAL A 14 -5.18 -1.09 3.16
CA VAL A 14 -5.70 -1.09 1.77
C VAL A 14 -7.25 -1.00 1.76
N ILE A 15 -7.87 -1.11 2.94
CA ILE A 15 -9.25 -1.52 3.18
C ILE A 15 -10.02 -0.41 3.87
N SER A 16 -9.38 0.29 4.81
CA SER A 16 -9.92 1.46 5.50
C SER A 16 -10.33 2.57 4.53
N VAL A 17 -9.56 2.74 3.46
CA VAL A 17 -9.80 3.76 2.42
C VAL A 17 -11.03 3.45 1.58
N SER A 18 -11.30 2.17 1.37
CA SER A 18 -12.36 1.70 0.47
C SER A 18 -13.65 1.30 1.20
N ALA A 19 -13.61 1.12 2.52
CA ALA A 19 -14.74 0.71 3.35
C ALA A 19 -15.41 1.87 4.11
N GLN A 20 -14.85 3.08 4.07
CA GLN A 20 -15.54 4.25 4.61
C GLN A 20 -16.67 4.67 3.65
N SER A 21 -17.91 4.55 4.12
CA SER A 21 -19.13 5.06 3.47
C SER A 21 -19.06 6.57 3.16
N ASP A 22 -18.13 7.28 3.77
CA ASP A 22 -17.84 8.71 3.55
C ASP A 22 -16.71 9.00 2.56
N SER A 23 -16.19 7.98 1.85
CA SER A 23 -15.05 8.20 0.94
C SER A 23 -15.40 9.28 -0.11
N PRO A 24 -14.44 10.14 -0.50
CA PRO A 24 -14.63 11.14 -1.54
C PRO A 24 -15.18 10.55 -2.85
N LEU A 25 -14.87 9.29 -3.13
CA LEU A 25 -15.44 8.53 -4.25
C LEU A 25 -16.94 8.30 -4.11
N VAL A 26 -17.43 7.87 -2.93
CA VAL A 26 -18.88 7.69 -2.70
C VAL A 26 -19.60 9.03 -2.82
N LYS A 27 -19.04 10.10 -2.26
CA LYS A 27 -19.59 11.47 -2.39
C LYS A 27 -19.58 11.95 -3.84
N TYR A 28 -18.53 11.65 -4.61
CA TYR A 28 -18.46 11.95 -6.04
C TYR A 28 -19.53 11.19 -6.83
N LEU A 29 -19.71 9.90 -6.56
CA LEU A 29 -20.73 9.05 -7.21
C LEU A 29 -22.15 9.52 -6.86
N GLN A 30 -22.39 9.94 -5.62
CA GLN A 30 -23.68 10.49 -5.19
C GLN A 30 -23.97 11.89 -5.77
N GLY A 31 -22.96 12.75 -5.88
CA GLY A 31 -23.12 14.14 -6.33
C GLY A 31 -23.18 14.33 -7.85
N ASN A 32 -22.38 13.55 -8.60
CA ASN A 32 -22.27 13.67 -10.06
C ASN A 32 -22.90 12.49 -10.82
N GLY A 33 -23.20 11.39 -10.13
CA GLY A 33 -23.52 10.10 -10.75
C GLY A 33 -24.86 9.52 -10.32
N GLY A 34 -25.88 10.33 -10.03
CA GLY A 34 -27.21 9.83 -9.63
C GLY A 34 -27.81 8.78 -10.57
N SER A 35 -27.40 8.76 -11.86
CA SER A 35 -27.78 7.73 -12.85
C SER A 35 -26.89 6.48 -12.85
N CYS A 36 -25.72 6.51 -12.22
CA CYS A 36 -24.75 5.41 -12.18
C CYS A 36 -24.81 4.56 -10.91
N LEU A 37 -25.48 5.04 -9.87
CA LEU A 37 -25.86 4.22 -8.72
C LEU A 37 -26.98 3.27 -9.14
N ASN A 38 -26.59 2.08 -9.58
CA ASN A 38 -27.49 0.99 -9.90
C ASN A 38 -27.10 -0.27 -9.11
N GLU A 39 -27.95 -1.28 -9.18
CA GLU A 39 -27.76 -2.57 -8.50
C GLU A 39 -26.40 -3.22 -8.83
N GLN A 40 -25.88 -3.02 -10.05
CA GLN A 40 -24.59 -3.55 -10.46
C GLN A 40 -23.43 -2.90 -9.70
N LEU A 41 -23.45 -1.58 -9.51
CA LEU A 41 -22.42 -0.87 -8.75
C LEU A 41 -22.47 -1.23 -7.27
N GLU A 42 -23.66 -1.30 -6.66
CA GLU A 42 -23.82 -1.74 -5.27
C GLU A 42 -23.27 -3.15 -5.05
N LYS A 43 -23.58 -4.06 -5.97
CA LYS A 43 -23.03 -5.42 -5.97
C LYS A 43 -21.52 -5.43 -6.11
N ALA A 44 -20.95 -4.58 -6.95
CA ALA A 44 -19.49 -4.47 -7.11
C ALA A 44 -18.82 -3.95 -5.83
N VAL A 45 -19.37 -2.92 -5.18
CA VAL A 45 -18.88 -2.39 -3.90
C VAL A 45 -18.94 -3.47 -2.82
N LYS A 46 -20.06 -4.20 -2.73
CA LYS A 46 -20.21 -5.31 -1.78
C LYS A 46 -19.21 -6.44 -2.05
N ASN A 47 -19.05 -6.85 -3.31
CA ASN A 47 -18.09 -7.88 -3.70
C ASN A 47 -16.65 -7.46 -3.40
N TYR A 48 -16.32 -6.20 -3.67
CA TYR A 48 -15.03 -5.63 -3.30
C TYR A 48 -14.80 -5.73 -1.79
N GLY A 49 -15.75 -5.26 -0.97
CA GLY A 49 -15.67 -5.35 0.49
C GLY A 49 -15.49 -6.79 1.00
N ASN A 50 -16.22 -7.74 0.42
CA ASN A 50 -16.09 -9.17 0.74
C ASN A 50 -14.71 -9.71 0.33
N CYS A 51 -14.27 -9.43 -0.89
CA CYS A 51 -12.97 -9.85 -1.43
C CYS A 51 -11.82 -9.39 -0.53
N ILE A 52 -11.88 -8.13 -0.14
CA ILE A 52 -10.94 -7.48 0.75
C ILE A 52 -11.00 -8.06 2.18
N SER A 53 -12.19 -8.29 2.73
CA SER A 53 -12.37 -8.94 4.04
C SER A 53 -11.78 -10.36 4.05
N ASP A 54 -12.02 -11.14 3.00
CA ASP A 54 -11.50 -12.51 2.91
C ASP A 54 -9.99 -12.54 2.74
N PHE A 55 -9.45 -11.58 1.98
CA PHE A 55 -8.02 -11.37 1.90
C PHE A 55 -7.41 -11.08 3.28
N LEU A 56 -8.03 -10.19 4.07
CA LEU A 56 -7.58 -9.94 5.45
C LEU A 56 -7.64 -11.14 6.34
N LYS A 57 -8.74 -11.89 6.32
CA LYS A 57 -8.85 -13.10 7.14
C LYS A 57 -7.72 -14.07 6.82
N LYS A 58 -7.35 -14.23 5.54
CA LYS A 58 -6.21 -15.06 5.13
C LYS A 58 -4.90 -14.55 5.71
N VAL A 59 -4.62 -13.25 5.57
CA VAL A 59 -3.44 -12.63 6.16
C VAL A 59 -3.39 -12.80 7.67
N GLN A 60 -4.47 -12.48 8.39
CA GLN A 60 -4.57 -12.61 9.84
C GLN A 60 -4.36 -14.07 10.29
N ASN A 61 -4.87 -15.03 9.54
CA ASN A 61 -4.66 -16.46 9.81
C ASN A 61 -3.19 -16.89 9.68
N MET A 62 -2.38 -16.20 8.86
CA MET A 62 -0.93 -16.43 8.77
C MET A 62 -0.17 -15.98 10.03
N GLN A 63 -0.83 -15.27 10.94
CA GLN A 63 -0.16 -14.46 11.97
C GLN A 63 -0.69 -14.73 13.37
N LYS A 64 -1.44 -15.83 13.53
CA LYS A 64 -2.01 -16.19 14.82
C LYS A 64 -0.89 -16.25 15.89
N PRO A 65 -1.14 -15.77 17.13
CA PRO A 65 -0.13 -15.62 18.18
C PRO A 65 0.73 -16.85 18.50
N ASN A 66 0.23 -18.04 18.16
CA ASN A 66 0.87 -19.33 18.44
C ASN A 66 1.28 -20.09 17.17
N ARG A 67 1.15 -19.47 15.99
CA ARG A 67 1.62 -20.04 14.72
C ARG A 67 2.96 -19.42 14.38
N ARG A 68 3.99 -20.25 14.20
CA ARG A 68 5.24 -19.81 13.57
C ARG A 68 4.92 -19.52 12.11
N PHE A 69 5.26 -18.33 11.63
CA PHE A 69 5.14 -18.00 10.22
C PHE A 69 5.99 -19.00 9.43
N ASP A 70 5.34 -19.76 8.56
CA ASP A 70 6.00 -20.74 7.71
C ASP A 70 6.31 -20.04 6.41
N TYR A 71 7.58 -19.69 6.20
CA TYR A 71 7.95 -18.86 5.06
C TYR A 71 7.55 -19.47 3.72
N ASP A 72 7.71 -20.78 3.54
CA ASP A 72 7.42 -21.44 2.27
C ASP A 72 5.91 -21.51 2.03
N ILE A 73 5.13 -21.82 3.07
CA ILE A 73 3.68 -21.94 2.95
C ILE A 73 3.00 -20.56 2.90
N ASP A 74 3.32 -19.69 3.86
CA ASP A 74 2.62 -18.41 4.04
C ASP A 74 3.03 -17.39 2.96
N THR A 75 4.30 -17.33 2.55
CA THR A 75 4.73 -16.46 1.44
C THR A 75 4.14 -16.92 0.12
N LYS A 76 4.18 -18.24 -0.16
CA LYS A 76 3.52 -18.79 -1.36
C LYS A 76 2.03 -18.51 -1.33
N GLN A 77 1.36 -18.76 -0.20
CA GLN A 77 -0.06 -18.48 -0.06
C GLN A 77 -0.34 -17.00 -0.32
N LEU A 78 0.40 -16.09 0.31
CA LEU A 78 0.25 -14.64 0.12
C LEU A 78 0.46 -14.23 -1.35
N CYS A 79 1.49 -14.78 -2.00
CA CYS A 79 1.83 -14.45 -3.36
C CYS A 79 0.90 -15.06 -4.42
N THR A 80 0.15 -16.10 -4.07
CA THR A 80 -0.94 -16.62 -4.90
C THR A 80 -2.25 -15.83 -4.73
N LEU A 81 -2.35 -14.93 -3.74
CA LEU A 81 -3.52 -14.07 -3.60
C LEU A 81 -3.47 -12.94 -4.62
N ASP A 82 -4.33 -12.99 -5.62
CA ASP A 82 -4.53 -11.86 -6.52
C ASP A 82 -5.43 -10.81 -5.86
N PHE A 83 -4.86 -9.99 -4.98
CA PHE A 83 -5.61 -8.89 -4.37
C PHE A 83 -5.95 -7.80 -5.38
N SER A 84 -5.18 -7.72 -6.47
CA SER A 84 -5.44 -6.79 -7.58
C SER A 84 -6.79 -7.09 -8.25
N LYS A 85 -7.27 -8.34 -8.17
CA LYS A 85 -8.60 -8.73 -8.61
C LYS A 85 -9.72 -7.99 -7.88
N CYS A 86 -9.62 -7.82 -6.56
CA CYS A 86 -10.63 -7.08 -5.80
C CYS A 86 -10.79 -5.67 -6.41
N PHE A 87 -9.67 -4.97 -6.59
CA PHE A 87 -9.62 -3.64 -7.19
C PHE A 87 -10.07 -3.60 -8.64
N SER A 88 -9.67 -4.59 -9.45
CA SER A 88 -10.03 -4.66 -10.87
C SER A 88 -11.54 -4.85 -11.06
N ASP A 89 -12.18 -5.71 -10.26
CA ASP A 89 -13.62 -5.96 -10.35
C ASP A 89 -14.42 -4.69 -9.99
N MET A 90 -14.00 -3.98 -8.94
CA MET A 90 -14.58 -2.68 -8.57
C MET A 90 -14.34 -1.61 -9.64
N GLY A 91 -13.10 -1.52 -10.14
CA GLY A 91 -12.73 -0.59 -11.19
C GLY A 91 -13.56 -0.80 -12.46
N ASN A 92 -13.72 -2.05 -12.90
CA ASN A 92 -14.53 -2.38 -14.09
C ASN A 92 -15.99 -1.92 -13.93
N ALA A 93 -16.57 -2.05 -12.75
CA ALA A 93 -17.92 -1.55 -12.49
C ALA A 93 -17.98 -0.01 -12.51
N LEU A 94 -16.97 0.65 -11.95
CA LEU A 94 -16.88 2.11 -11.88
C LEU A 94 -16.47 2.76 -13.21
N LYS A 95 -15.87 2.02 -14.14
CA LYS A 95 -15.43 2.54 -15.43
C LYS A 95 -16.57 3.15 -16.25
N MET A 96 -17.81 2.67 -16.03
CA MET A 96 -19.01 3.24 -16.66
C MET A 96 -19.49 4.53 -15.97
N CYS A 97 -19.06 4.77 -14.74
CA CYS A 97 -19.48 5.90 -13.90
C CYS A 97 -18.48 7.05 -13.87
N LEU A 98 -17.25 6.82 -14.30
CA LEU A 98 -16.15 7.76 -14.19
C LEU A 98 -15.67 8.16 -15.59
N THR A 99 -15.20 9.40 -15.73
CA THR A 99 -14.43 9.77 -16.93
C THR A 99 -13.14 8.94 -16.99
N VAL A 100 -12.52 8.86 -18.16
CA VAL A 100 -11.25 8.13 -18.32
C VAL A 100 -10.19 8.67 -17.36
N GLU A 101 -10.12 9.97 -17.20
CA GLU A 101 -9.19 10.68 -16.33
C GLU A 101 -9.49 10.36 -14.86
N THR A 102 -10.76 10.48 -14.45
CA THR A 102 -11.19 10.19 -13.08
C THR A 102 -10.96 8.72 -12.73
N TYR A 103 -11.24 7.80 -13.66
CA TYR A 103 -10.94 6.39 -13.52
C TYR A 103 -9.44 6.14 -13.37
N LYS A 104 -8.61 6.79 -14.20
CA LYS A 104 -7.15 6.65 -14.15
C LYS A 104 -6.62 7.07 -12.77
N GLU A 105 -7.11 8.21 -12.29
CA GLU A 105 -6.69 8.82 -11.03
C GLU A 105 -7.08 8.01 -9.80
N TYR A 106 -8.37 7.66 -9.68
CA TYR A 106 -8.89 7.01 -8.49
C TYR A 106 -8.71 5.50 -8.47
N PHE A 107 -8.51 4.85 -9.62
CA PHE A 107 -8.46 3.38 -9.72
C PHE A 107 -7.22 2.85 -10.43
N ASP A 108 -6.98 3.23 -11.69
CA ASP A 108 -5.92 2.59 -12.49
C ASP A 108 -4.54 2.79 -11.86
N ASN A 109 -4.21 4.01 -11.45
CA ASN A 109 -2.94 4.31 -10.78
C ASN A 109 -2.82 3.54 -9.47
N HIS A 110 -3.85 3.48 -8.65
CA HIS A 110 -3.83 2.69 -7.41
C HIS A 110 -3.68 1.18 -7.66
N LEU A 111 -4.32 0.65 -8.70
CA LEU A 111 -4.18 -0.75 -9.12
C LEU A 111 -2.75 -1.04 -9.61
N LYS A 112 -2.15 -0.13 -10.38
CA LYS A 112 -0.74 -0.21 -10.82
C LYS A 112 0.21 -0.19 -9.63
N LEU A 113 0.01 0.72 -8.68
CA LEU A 113 0.78 0.76 -7.43
C LEU A 113 0.73 -0.58 -6.70
N ALA A 114 -0.48 -1.12 -6.53
CA ALA A 114 -0.75 -2.42 -5.90
C ALA A 114 -0.07 -3.59 -6.62
N LYS A 115 -0.23 -3.70 -7.94
CA LYS A 115 0.38 -4.76 -8.75
C LYS A 115 1.89 -4.68 -8.73
N GLY A 116 2.43 -3.48 -8.87
CA GLY A 116 3.85 -3.21 -8.74
C GLY A 116 4.31 -3.77 -7.41
N ALA A 117 3.73 -3.30 -6.30
CA ALA A 117 3.96 -3.77 -4.93
C ALA A 117 4.06 -5.29 -4.84
N GLN A 118 2.97 -5.98 -5.18
CA GLN A 118 2.91 -7.44 -5.14
C GLN A 118 4.09 -8.09 -5.88
N SER A 119 4.46 -7.54 -7.03
CA SER A 119 5.52 -8.07 -7.86
C SER A 119 6.89 -8.15 -7.16
N TYR A 120 7.20 -7.34 -6.14
CA TYR A 120 8.46 -7.50 -5.38
C TYR A 120 8.39 -8.51 -4.28
N VAL A 121 7.36 -8.40 -3.44
CA VAL A 121 7.26 -9.26 -2.25
C VAL A 121 7.14 -10.69 -2.70
N CYS A 122 6.68 -10.89 -3.92
CA CYS A 122 6.57 -12.17 -4.59
C CYS A 122 7.65 -12.43 -5.65
N SER A 123 8.59 -11.49 -5.87
CA SER A 123 9.77 -11.75 -6.69
C SER A 123 10.65 -12.80 -6.01
N ASP A 124 11.36 -13.59 -6.81
CA ASP A 124 12.28 -14.62 -6.34
C ASP A 124 11.65 -15.57 -5.31
N GLY A 125 10.42 -16.02 -5.57
CA GLY A 125 9.67 -16.90 -4.66
C GLY A 125 9.25 -16.24 -3.34
N GLY A 126 9.36 -14.91 -3.27
CA GLY A 126 9.07 -14.07 -2.14
C GLY A 126 10.21 -13.87 -1.14
N LYS A 127 11.44 -14.10 -1.61
CA LYS A 127 12.67 -13.84 -0.86
C LYS A 127 12.73 -12.43 -0.24
N PRO A 128 12.33 -11.34 -0.92
CA PRO A 128 12.37 -10.00 -0.30
C PRO A 128 11.48 -9.86 0.94
N LEU A 129 10.29 -10.48 0.93
CA LEU A 129 9.41 -10.49 2.10
C LEU A 129 10.03 -11.29 3.23
N GLN A 130 10.58 -12.46 2.92
CA GLN A 130 11.25 -13.32 3.89
C GLN A 130 12.40 -12.57 4.57
N ASP A 131 13.28 -11.96 3.80
CA ASP A 131 14.42 -11.19 4.33
C ASP A 131 13.95 -10.05 5.23
N PHE A 132 12.90 -9.34 4.82
CA PHE A 132 12.29 -8.32 5.64
C PHE A 132 11.74 -8.86 6.96
N LEU A 133 11.05 -9.99 6.96
CA LEU A 133 10.47 -10.58 8.17
C LEU A 133 11.53 -11.15 9.13
N ASP A 134 12.62 -11.71 8.59
CA ASP A 134 13.72 -12.27 9.39
C ASP A 134 14.59 -11.17 10.01
N HIS A 135 14.93 -10.16 9.20
CA HIS A 135 15.96 -9.18 9.53
C HIS A 135 15.38 -7.76 9.66
N GLY A 136 14.57 -7.33 8.70
CA GLY A 136 14.07 -5.96 8.62
C GLY A 136 13.04 -5.56 9.68
N ILE A 137 12.15 -6.46 10.10
CA ILE A 137 10.99 -6.09 10.92
C ILE A 137 11.39 -5.57 12.32
N GLN A 138 12.56 -5.96 12.80
CA GLN A 138 13.08 -5.56 14.11
C GLN A 138 13.39 -4.05 14.16
N CYS A 139 13.78 -3.47 13.02
CA CYS A 139 14.05 -2.04 12.85
C CYS A 139 12.87 -1.16 13.28
N PHE A 140 11.63 -1.62 13.08
CA PHE A 140 10.42 -0.88 13.48
C PHE A 140 10.14 -0.93 14.99
N GLY A 141 10.82 -1.81 15.72
CA GLY A 141 10.82 -1.82 17.17
C GLY A 141 11.73 -0.75 17.77
N GLU A 142 12.69 -0.22 17.00
CA GLU A 142 13.69 0.72 17.51
C GLU A 142 13.08 2.11 17.79
N PRO A 143 13.42 2.74 18.93
CA PRO A 143 12.85 4.04 19.29
C PRO A 143 13.08 5.15 18.24
N LYS A 144 14.27 5.20 17.64
CA LYS A 144 14.61 6.21 16.62
C LYS A 144 13.77 6.04 15.37
N THR A 145 13.64 4.81 14.89
CA THR A 145 12.79 4.48 13.74
C THR A 145 11.35 4.85 14.04
N LYS A 146 10.78 4.40 15.17
CA LYS A 146 9.39 4.75 15.58
C LYS A 146 9.16 6.26 15.58
N GLN A 147 10.10 7.04 16.13
CA GLN A 147 9.99 8.49 16.16
C GLN A 147 10.07 9.11 14.75
N GLY A 148 11.00 8.66 13.90
CA GLY A 148 11.12 9.15 12.52
C GLY A 148 9.84 8.88 11.73
N ILE A 149 9.31 7.68 11.91
CA ILE A 149 8.07 7.24 11.32
C ILE A 149 6.87 8.10 11.80
N GLN A 150 6.79 8.44 13.09
CA GLN A 150 5.73 9.31 13.64
C GLN A 150 5.76 10.67 12.97
N LYS A 151 6.97 11.25 12.80
CA LYS A 151 7.16 12.53 12.11
C LYS A 151 6.69 12.45 10.66
N CYS A 152 7.02 11.38 9.96
CA CYS A 152 6.51 11.15 8.61
C CYS A 152 4.98 11.09 8.61
N ALA A 153 4.36 10.36 9.53
CA ALA A 153 2.90 10.26 9.63
C ALA A 153 2.24 11.63 9.85
N GLN A 154 2.81 12.51 10.68
CA GLN A 154 2.31 13.88 10.90
C GLN A 154 2.42 14.77 9.66
N LEU A 155 3.49 14.61 8.86
CA LEU A 155 3.54 15.25 7.54
C LEU A 155 2.36 14.77 6.69
N PHE A 156 2.02 13.47 6.79
CA PHE A 156 0.94 12.84 6.03
C PHE A 156 -0.48 13.11 6.48
N GLU A 157 -0.75 13.35 7.77
CA GLU A 157 -2.09 13.73 8.22
C GLU A 157 -2.56 15.01 7.52
N ASN A 158 -1.62 15.94 7.28
CA ASN A 158 -1.86 17.14 6.47
C ASN A 158 -2.02 16.85 4.97
N PHE A 159 -1.53 15.70 4.50
CA PHE A 159 -1.66 15.24 3.12
C PHE A 159 -2.93 14.43 2.89
N THR A 160 -3.38 13.56 3.78
CA THR A 160 -4.47 12.60 3.52
C THR A 160 -5.78 13.26 3.07
N ASP A 161 -6.15 14.39 3.65
CA ASP A 161 -7.34 15.16 3.23
C ASP A 161 -7.19 15.79 1.83
N LYS A 162 -5.95 16.04 1.40
CA LYS A 162 -5.61 16.58 0.08
C LYS A 162 -5.26 15.49 -0.93
N TYR A 163 -4.81 14.32 -0.48
CA TYR A 163 -4.28 13.25 -1.32
C TYR A 163 -5.36 12.60 -2.16
N PHE A 164 -6.52 12.31 -1.56
CA PHE A 164 -7.70 11.83 -2.31
C PHE A 164 -8.26 12.88 -3.28
N LYS A 165 -7.74 14.11 -3.28
CA LYS A 165 -8.08 15.17 -4.21
C LYS A 165 -6.94 15.52 -5.15
N ARG A 166 -5.78 14.87 -5.03
CA ARG A 166 -4.59 15.17 -5.82
C ARG A 166 -4.53 14.22 -7.00
N GLU A 167 -4.37 14.80 -8.17
CA GLU A 167 -4.30 14.08 -9.42
C GLU A 167 -2.84 13.67 -9.65
N PHE A 168 -2.57 12.37 -9.77
CA PHE A 168 -1.26 11.76 -10.03
C PHE A 168 -0.59 12.28 -11.30
N HIS A 169 -1.34 12.80 -12.27
CA HIS A 169 -0.74 13.43 -13.44
C HIS A 169 -0.08 14.79 -13.13
N LEU A 170 -0.35 15.38 -11.96
CA LEU A 170 0.26 16.64 -11.56
C LEU A 170 1.64 16.39 -10.94
N GLU A 171 2.67 17.02 -11.51
CA GLU A 171 4.06 16.93 -11.02
C GLU A 171 4.17 17.24 -9.51
N ASN A 172 3.47 18.27 -9.04
CA ASN A 172 3.44 18.65 -7.62
C ASN A 172 2.83 17.57 -6.72
N ALA A 173 1.85 16.81 -7.22
CA ALA A 173 1.30 15.67 -6.49
C ALA A 173 2.34 14.56 -6.37
N CYS A 174 3.02 14.21 -7.48
CA CYS A 174 4.10 13.24 -7.48
C CYS A 174 5.27 13.64 -6.57
N ARG A 175 5.67 14.92 -6.55
CA ARG A 175 6.72 15.41 -5.64
C ARG A 175 6.33 15.29 -4.17
N ASP A 176 5.08 15.59 -3.83
CA ASP A 176 4.61 15.48 -2.44
C ASP A 176 4.47 14.02 -2.00
N ILE A 177 4.01 13.14 -2.89
CA ILE A 177 4.11 11.68 -2.71
C ILE A 177 5.56 11.30 -2.45
N SER A 178 6.46 11.68 -3.34
CA SER A 178 7.87 11.30 -3.28
C SER A 178 8.55 11.74 -1.99
N LYS A 179 8.34 12.99 -1.55
CA LYS A 179 8.90 13.53 -0.29
C LYS A 179 8.58 12.65 0.91
N GLY A 180 7.34 12.24 1.05
CA GLY A 180 7.01 11.47 2.24
C GLY A 180 7.32 9.98 2.09
N ALA A 181 7.42 9.45 0.88
CA ALA A 181 7.93 8.11 0.63
C ALA A 181 9.40 8.05 1.06
N LYS A 182 10.18 9.05 0.62
CA LYS A 182 11.53 9.29 1.08
C LYS A 182 11.63 9.41 2.59
N CYS A 183 10.74 10.17 3.25
CA CYS A 183 10.71 10.28 4.71
C CYS A 183 10.66 8.90 5.41
N TYR A 184 9.82 7.98 4.93
CA TYR A 184 9.73 6.65 5.54
C TYR A 184 10.96 5.78 5.30
N VAL A 185 11.57 5.86 4.11
CA VAL A 185 12.84 5.19 3.84
C VAL A 185 13.92 5.73 4.78
N GLU A 186 14.03 7.05 4.91
CA GLU A 186 14.98 7.72 5.80
C GLU A 186 14.73 7.41 7.28
N ALA A 187 13.48 7.22 7.71
CA ALA A 187 13.19 6.83 9.08
C ALA A 187 13.82 5.46 9.44
N THR A 188 13.96 4.57 8.46
CA THR A 188 14.63 3.27 8.64
C THR A 188 16.15 3.32 8.46
N ASP A 189 16.74 4.47 8.11
CA ASP A 189 18.20 4.62 8.06
C ASP A 189 18.85 4.53 9.43
N SER A 190 18.09 4.80 10.50
CA SER A 190 18.59 4.76 11.87
C SER A 190 18.97 3.35 12.36
N CYS A 191 18.49 2.31 11.67
CA CYS A 191 18.80 0.91 11.96
C CYS A 191 20.18 0.51 11.42
N GLU A 192 20.89 -0.35 12.15
CA GLU A 192 22.17 -0.91 11.71
C GLU A 192 21.98 -1.80 10.47
N ASP A 193 21.00 -2.72 10.56
CA ASP A 193 20.61 -3.58 9.45
C ASP A 193 19.81 -2.77 8.40
N LYS A 194 20.34 -2.73 7.18
CA LYS A 194 19.73 -2.00 6.07
C LYS A 194 18.62 -2.75 5.35
N THR A 195 18.27 -3.96 5.80
CA THR A 195 17.21 -4.79 5.18
C THR A 195 15.86 -4.08 5.19
N ALA A 196 15.47 -3.44 6.30
CA ALA A 196 14.21 -2.69 6.39
C ALA A 196 14.16 -1.54 5.38
N ARG A 197 15.24 -0.77 5.30
CA ARG A 197 15.39 0.35 4.37
C ARG A 197 15.38 -0.12 2.92
N ASN A 198 16.20 -1.11 2.60
CA ASN A 198 16.33 -1.65 1.25
C ASN A 198 15.02 -2.27 0.79
N PHE A 199 14.33 -2.98 1.69
CA PHE A 199 12.97 -3.42 1.49
C PHE A 199 12.12 -2.20 1.16
N LEU A 200 11.87 -1.27 2.09
CA LEU A 200 11.00 -0.07 1.93
C LEU A 200 11.30 0.80 0.70
N ARG A 201 12.55 0.86 0.30
CA ARG A 201 13.01 1.57 -0.87
C ARG A 201 12.63 0.86 -2.17
N ASN A 202 13.00 -0.41 -2.30
CA ASN A 202 12.74 -1.20 -3.51
C ASN A 202 11.25 -1.40 -3.70
N VAL A 203 10.60 -1.64 -2.56
CA VAL A 203 9.30 -1.12 -2.17
C VAL A 203 8.94 0.07 -3.06
N ILE A 204 9.16 1.28 -2.62
CA ILE A 204 8.47 2.42 -3.24
C ILE A 204 8.71 2.51 -4.76
N VAL A 205 9.93 2.21 -5.20
CA VAL A 205 10.35 2.34 -6.60
C VAL A 205 9.47 1.57 -7.59
N LYS A 206 9.18 0.27 -7.42
CA LYS A 206 8.40 -0.40 -8.49
C LYS A 206 6.95 -0.01 -8.49
N SER A 207 6.35 0.23 -7.33
CA SER A 207 4.91 0.46 -7.35
C SER A 207 4.59 1.67 -8.21
N PHE A 208 5.44 2.68 -8.16
CA PHE A 208 5.34 3.83 -9.05
C PHE A 208 5.87 3.58 -10.48
N HIS A 209 6.48 2.43 -10.79
CA HIS A 209 7.06 2.12 -12.10
C HIS A 209 6.07 2.27 -13.25
N ASP A 210 4.82 1.84 -13.06
CA ASP A 210 3.79 1.88 -14.10
C ASP A 210 2.86 3.11 -13.97
N THR A 211 3.27 4.12 -13.19
CA THR A 211 2.49 5.34 -12.91
C THR A 211 3.15 6.58 -13.49
N ASP A 212 2.40 7.67 -13.59
CA ASP A 212 2.91 8.97 -14.05
C ASP A 212 3.99 9.56 -13.10
N CYS A 213 4.10 9.07 -11.86
CA CYS A 213 5.10 9.53 -10.88
C CYS A 213 6.45 8.78 -10.93
N ARG A 214 6.63 7.85 -11.87
CA ARG A 214 7.82 6.97 -11.93
C ARG A 214 9.14 7.73 -11.81
N ASP A 215 9.34 8.75 -12.64
CA ASP A 215 10.64 9.39 -12.80
C ASP A 215 11.02 10.21 -11.57
N ILE A 216 10.05 10.94 -10.99
CA ILE A 216 10.23 11.72 -9.76
C ILE A 216 10.59 10.79 -8.58
N ILE A 217 9.92 9.65 -8.48
CA ILE A 217 10.19 8.66 -7.42
C ILE A 217 11.58 8.06 -7.58
N ALA A 218 11.99 7.74 -8.82
CA ALA A 218 13.30 7.20 -9.11
C ALA A 218 14.43 8.20 -8.83
N GLU A 219 14.18 9.50 -9.05
CA GLU A 219 15.12 10.60 -8.76
C GLU A 219 15.29 10.80 -7.25
N ASP A 220 14.20 10.95 -6.51
CA ASP A 220 14.21 11.34 -5.10
C ASP A 220 14.63 10.21 -4.14
N ILE A 221 14.51 8.96 -4.58
CA ILE A 221 14.88 7.76 -3.83
C ILE A 221 16.01 7.03 -4.60
N PRO A 222 17.26 7.58 -4.62
CA PRO A 222 18.35 7.16 -5.51
C PRO A 222 19.11 5.93 -5.03
N GLY A 223 19.36 4.95 -5.91
CA GLY A 223 20.07 3.68 -5.57
C GLY A 223 19.41 2.35 -5.97
N SER A 224 18.55 2.31 -6.99
CA SER A 224 18.26 1.06 -7.71
C SER A 224 19.05 1.00 -9.03
N SER A 225 20.35 0.73 -8.97
CA SER A 225 21.13 0.42 -10.19
C SER A 225 20.93 -1.02 -10.68
N GLY A 226 20.08 -1.81 -10.03
CA GLY A 226 19.59 -3.09 -10.52
C GLY A 226 18.13 -2.97 -10.95
N SER A 227 17.86 -3.42 -12.18
CA SER A 227 16.52 -3.56 -12.74
C SER A 227 15.55 -4.19 -11.74
N VAL A 228 14.45 -3.44 -11.48
CA VAL A 228 13.11 -3.87 -11.02
C VAL A 228 13.09 -4.79 -9.76
N SER A 229 12.49 -4.45 -8.60
CA SER A 229 11.09 -4.05 -8.47
C SER A 229 10.46 -4.42 -7.09
N ALA A 230 10.04 -3.53 -6.13
CA ALA A 230 8.63 -3.18 -5.67
C ALA A 230 8.13 -3.00 -4.24
N PHE A 231 6.97 -2.23 -4.11
CA PHE A 231 6.08 -1.53 -3.07
C PHE A 231 6.06 0.01 -2.73
N SER A 232 5.06 0.76 -3.14
CA SER A 232 4.48 1.89 -2.38
C SER A 232 3.39 1.27 -1.51
N PHE A 233 3.18 1.52 -0.22
CA PHE A 233 3.84 2.33 0.78
C PHE A 233 3.79 3.87 0.58
N LEU A 234 2.58 4.44 0.80
CA LEU A 234 2.40 5.73 1.49
C LEU A 234 1.14 5.91 2.36
N VAL A 235 -0.04 5.51 1.89
CA VAL A 235 -1.19 5.24 2.78
C VAL A 235 -1.07 3.86 3.43
N VAL A 236 -0.37 2.98 2.72
CA VAL A 236 0.13 1.69 3.19
C VAL A 236 1.34 1.86 4.13
N THR A 237 2.14 2.96 4.08
CA THR A 237 3.23 3.24 5.08
C THR A 237 2.63 3.91 6.27
N ALA A 238 2.00 5.07 6.12
CA ALA A 238 1.42 5.78 7.25
C ALA A 238 0.46 4.92 8.07
N GLY A 239 -0.38 4.10 7.43
CA GLY A 239 -1.26 3.15 8.10
C GLY A 239 -0.54 1.97 8.76
N MET A 240 0.45 1.36 8.08
CA MET A 240 1.30 0.34 8.72
C MET A 240 2.09 0.91 9.89
N LEU A 241 2.49 2.17 9.79
CA LEU A 241 3.50 2.75 10.63
C LEU A 241 2.92 3.45 11.84
N ALA A 242 1.84 4.21 11.68
CA ALA A 242 1.06 4.73 12.79
C ALA A 242 0.55 3.60 13.71
N PHE A 243 0.40 2.37 13.20
CA PHE A 243 0.08 1.19 14.00
C PHE A 243 1.30 0.41 14.53
N LEU A 244 2.44 0.38 13.81
CA LEU A 244 3.73 -0.09 14.38
C LEU A 244 4.22 0.79 15.55
N ILE A 245 3.81 2.05 15.57
CA ILE A 245 4.09 3.04 16.60
C ILE A 245 3.21 2.87 17.85
N ASN A 246 1.97 2.41 17.71
CA ASN A 246 1.03 2.16 18.81
C ASN A 246 1.16 0.74 19.42
N LEU A 247 2.32 0.10 19.20
CA LEU A 247 2.82 -1.14 19.81
C LEU A 247 4.13 -0.85 20.57
#